data_AF-A0A941U2Z6-F1
#
_entry.id   AF-A0A941U2Z6-F1
#
_cell.length_a   1.000
_cell.length_b   1.000
_cell.length_c   1.000
_cell.angle_alpha   90.00
_cell.angle_beta   90.00
_cell.angle_gamma   90.00
#
_symmetry.space_group_name_H-M   'P 1'
#
loop_
_entity.id
_entity.type
_entity.pdbx_description
1 polymer ?
#
loop_
_entity_poly.entity_id
_entity_poly.type
_entity_poly.pdbx_seq_one_letter_code
_entity_poly.pdbx_strand_id
1 'polypeptide(L)'
;MRIFVLGESWYGHYEGDLATDDGYIRAYLEGKVVDAMYTRLANATGLKKQAFWRSVMFTNFVQRTGPTRDHRPTPEQYRAATERLASLLEVHRPLGVWILGKEQSRYSEPVVRSAGIAAEVAPHPTSYGVKNTVLRESWAALLAKAGRSEHGV
;
A
#
# COMPACT_ATOMS: atom_id res chain seq x y z
N MET A 1 -12.97 -0.46 -11.01
CA MET A 1 -12.78 -0.80 -9.57
C MET A 1 -11.38 -1.39 -9.39
N ARG A 2 -10.58 -0.83 -8.49
CA ARG A 2 -9.13 -1.10 -8.35
C ARG A 2 -8.81 -1.74 -6.99
N ILE A 3 -7.62 -2.31 -6.85
CA ILE A 3 -7.05 -2.71 -5.55
C ILE A 3 -6.41 -1.48 -4.91
N PHE A 4 -6.54 -1.32 -3.59
CA PHE A 4 -5.84 -0.31 -2.83
C PHE A 4 -4.61 -0.93 -2.16
N VAL A 5 -3.41 -0.40 -2.41
CA VAL A 5 -2.19 -0.75 -1.68
C VAL A 5 -2.00 0.26 -0.55
N LEU A 6 -1.91 -0.23 0.68
CA LEU A 6 -1.79 0.60 1.88
C LEU A 6 -0.40 0.41 2.50
N GLY A 7 0.48 1.39 2.27
CA GLY A 7 1.78 1.49 2.94
C GLY A 7 1.63 1.92 4.41
N GLU A 8 2.73 1.89 5.16
CA GLU A 8 2.71 2.27 6.58
C GLU A 8 2.81 3.79 6.77
N SER A 9 3.92 4.38 6.30
CA SER A 9 4.23 5.81 6.43
C SER A 9 5.37 6.23 5.51
N TRP A 10 5.56 7.55 5.41
CA TRP A 10 6.75 8.13 4.79
C TRP A 10 7.46 9.11 5.74
N TYR A 11 8.75 9.29 5.50
CA TYR A 11 9.62 10.20 6.24
C TYR A 11 10.38 11.10 5.26
N GLY A 12 10.99 12.16 5.79
CA GLY A 12 11.77 13.11 5.00
C GLY A 12 11.01 14.39 4.71
N HIS A 13 11.58 15.16 3.79
CA HIS A 13 10.97 16.37 3.27
C HIS A 13 10.96 16.26 1.75
N TYR A 14 9.75 16.19 1.20
CA TYR A 14 9.51 16.20 -0.23
C TYR A 14 8.76 17.49 -0.55
N GLU A 15 9.11 18.11 -1.67
CA GLU A 15 8.51 19.36 -2.11
C GLU A 15 7.77 19.15 -3.45
N GLY A 16 6.80 20.02 -3.72
CA GLY A 16 5.98 19.99 -4.93
C GLY A 16 5.29 18.63 -5.12
N ASP A 17 5.30 18.13 -6.36
CA ASP A 17 4.64 16.89 -6.75
C ASP A 17 5.14 15.65 -5.97
N LEU A 18 6.41 15.63 -5.55
CA LEU A 18 6.98 14.49 -4.81
C LEU A 18 6.39 14.34 -3.41
N ALA A 19 5.73 15.37 -2.87
CA ALA A 19 5.04 15.31 -1.58
C ALA A 19 3.68 14.60 -1.64
N THR A 20 3.24 14.19 -2.84
CA THR A 20 1.97 13.50 -3.06
C THR A 20 2.20 12.07 -3.52
N ASP A 21 1.30 11.15 -3.15
CA ASP A 21 1.37 9.76 -3.61
C ASP A 21 1.39 9.68 -5.14
N ASP A 22 0.53 10.44 -5.83
CA ASP A 22 0.43 10.44 -7.30
C ASP A 22 1.70 10.99 -7.97
N GLY A 23 2.21 12.13 -7.52
CA GLY A 23 3.41 12.73 -8.08
C GLY A 23 4.66 11.89 -7.83
N TYR A 24 4.77 11.26 -6.66
CA TYR A 24 5.87 10.33 -6.36
C TYR A 24 5.80 9.08 -7.25
N ILE A 25 4.62 8.47 -7.41
CA ILE A 25 4.43 7.31 -8.30
C ILE A 25 4.76 7.68 -9.74
N ARG A 26 4.36 8.87 -10.21
CA ARG A 26 4.68 9.35 -11.57
C ARG A 26 6.19 9.48 -11.76
N ALA A 27 6.87 10.15 -10.84
CA ALA A 27 8.34 10.27 -10.87
C ALA A 27 9.03 8.90 -10.84
N TYR A 28 8.50 7.94 -10.06
CA TYR A 28 8.99 6.57 -10.02
C TYR A 28 8.79 5.86 -11.36
N LEU A 29 7.62 6.00 -11.99
CA LEU A 29 7.31 5.40 -13.29
C LEU A 29 8.17 5.96 -14.42
N GLU A 30 8.53 7.24 -14.35
CA GLU A 30 9.43 7.95 -15.27
C GLU A 30 10.92 7.67 -15.00
N GLY A 31 11.26 6.96 -13.92
CA GLY A 31 12.64 6.65 -13.55
C GLY A 31 13.41 7.82 -12.92
N LYS A 32 12.72 8.89 -12.54
CA LYS A 32 13.32 10.05 -11.84
C LYS A 32 13.64 9.75 -10.37
N VAL A 33 12.91 8.82 -9.77
CA VAL A 33 13.19 8.30 -8.42
C VAL A 33 13.24 6.77 -8.44
N VAL A 34 14.08 6.21 -7.57
CA VAL A 34 14.18 4.77 -7.36
C VAL A 34 13.57 4.42 -6.02
N ASP A 35 12.62 3.49 -6.02
CA ASP A 35 12.00 2.99 -4.80
C ASP A 35 11.99 1.45 -4.78
N ALA A 36 12.66 0.89 -3.76
CA ALA A 36 12.82 -0.54 -3.61
C ALA A 36 11.51 -1.23 -3.21
N MET A 37 10.67 -0.59 -2.40
CA MET A 37 9.36 -1.15 -2.03
C MET A 37 8.48 -1.23 -3.28
N TYR A 38 8.38 -0.14 -4.03
CA TYR A 38 7.52 -0.05 -5.22
C TYR A 38 7.93 -1.06 -6.28
N THR A 39 9.24 -1.22 -6.49
CA THR A 39 9.79 -2.20 -7.42
C THR A 39 9.47 -3.63 -7.00
N ARG A 40 9.59 -3.93 -5.71
CA ARG A 40 9.30 -5.28 -5.19
C ARG A 40 7.81 -5.61 -5.26
N LEU A 41 6.93 -4.66 -4.98
CA LEU A 41 5.47 -4.84 -5.11
C LEU A 41 5.10 -5.20 -6.55
N ALA A 42 5.53 -4.40 -7.52
CA ALA A 42 5.25 -4.67 -8.93
C ALA A 42 5.76 -6.06 -9.35
N ASN A 43 7.01 -6.39 -9.02
CA ASN A 43 7.62 -7.68 -9.35
C ASN A 43 6.92 -8.88 -8.70
N ALA A 44 6.33 -8.71 -7.52
CA ALA A 44 5.61 -9.78 -6.84
C ALA A 44 4.34 -10.20 -7.59
N THR A 45 3.67 -9.26 -8.26
CA THR A 45 2.39 -9.51 -8.95
C THR A 45 2.52 -10.22 -10.30
N GLY A 46 3.73 -10.30 -10.87
CA GLY A 46 3.95 -10.79 -12.23
C GLY A 46 3.50 -9.81 -13.33
N LEU A 47 2.88 -8.68 -12.98
CA LEU A 47 2.53 -7.61 -13.91
C LEU A 47 3.76 -6.78 -14.27
N LYS A 48 3.77 -6.20 -15.47
CA LYS A 48 4.73 -5.15 -15.83
C LYS A 48 4.55 -3.95 -14.90
N LYS A 49 5.65 -3.28 -14.52
CA LYS A 49 5.67 -2.09 -13.63
C LYS A 49 4.54 -1.11 -13.93
N GLN A 50 4.40 -0.64 -15.17
CA GLN A 50 3.36 0.32 -15.55
C GLN A 50 1.95 -0.26 -15.44
N ALA A 51 1.74 -1.54 -15.75
CA ALA A 51 0.44 -2.18 -15.66
C ALA A 51 -0.02 -2.30 -14.19
N PHE A 52 0.89 -2.69 -13.29
CA PHE A 52 0.61 -2.73 -11.85
C PHE A 52 0.21 -1.36 -11.30
N TRP A 53 1.03 -0.33 -11.51
CA TRP A 53 0.75 1.00 -10.95
C TRP A 53 -0.48 1.69 -11.54
N ARG A 54 -0.93 1.28 -12.74
CA ARG A 54 -2.22 1.73 -13.31
C ARG A 54 -3.43 0.97 -12.76
N SER A 55 -3.24 -0.26 -12.27
CA SER A 55 -4.33 -1.10 -11.78
C SER A 55 -4.64 -0.91 -10.30
N VAL A 56 -3.76 -0.23 -9.55
CA VAL A 56 -3.91 0.02 -8.12
C VAL A 56 -4.14 1.49 -7.79
N MET A 57 -4.62 1.73 -6.58
CA MET A 57 -4.44 2.99 -5.85
C MET A 57 -3.40 2.77 -4.76
N PHE A 58 -2.65 3.78 -4.38
CA PHE A 58 -1.66 3.68 -3.31
C PHE A 58 -1.74 4.87 -2.37
N THR A 59 -1.61 4.61 -1.08
CA THR A 59 -1.35 5.66 -0.07
C THR A 59 -0.69 5.03 1.15
N ASN A 60 -0.05 5.86 1.97
CA ASN A 60 0.40 5.45 3.29
C ASN A 60 -0.71 5.64 4.34
N PHE A 61 -0.81 4.70 5.28
CA PHE A 61 -1.81 4.74 6.34
C PHE A 61 -1.60 5.96 7.24
N VAL A 62 -0.43 6.07 7.86
CA VAL A 62 0.05 7.32 8.44
C VAL A 62 0.78 8.08 7.35
N GLN A 63 0.60 9.40 7.25
CA GLN A 63 1.26 10.17 6.20
C GLN A 63 2.73 10.40 6.55
N ARG A 64 3.06 11.54 7.16
CA ARG A 64 4.43 11.90 7.52
C ARG A 64 4.68 11.67 8.99
N THR A 65 5.73 10.91 9.32
CA THR A 65 6.10 10.61 10.70
C THR A 65 7.29 11.41 11.22
N GLY A 66 8.09 11.99 10.32
CA GLY A 66 9.24 12.81 10.71
C GLY A 66 10.28 12.99 9.60
N PRO A 67 11.46 13.53 9.94
CA PRO A 67 12.53 13.79 8.97
C PRO A 67 13.30 12.52 8.54
N THR A 68 13.32 11.47 9.36
CA THR A 68 14.14 10.28 9.11
C THR A 68 13.36 8.98 9.29
N ARG A 69 13.88 7.88 8.75
CA ARG A 69 13.33 6.52 8.86
C ARG A 69 13.11 6.02 10.30
N ASP A 70 13.85 6.59 11.26
CA ASP A 70 13.77 6.19 12.67
C ASP A 70 12.51 6.77 13.34
N HIS A 71 11.87 7.75 12.70
CA HIS A 71 10.57 8.25 13.08
C HIS A 71 9.50 7.29 12.57
N ARG A 72 9.28 6.21 13.33
CA ARG A 72 8.20 5.25 13.09
C ARG A 72 6.88 5.82 13.60
N PRO A 73 5.72 5.45 13.02
CA PRO A 73 4.45 5.91 13.55
C PRO A 73 4.22 5.43 14.98
N THR A 74 3.64 6.30 15.79
CA THR A 74 3.17 5.99 17.15
C THR A 74 1.79 5.32 17.13
N PRO A 75 1.41 4.60 18.19
CA PRO A 75 0.04 4.08 18.36
C PRO A 75 -1.05 5.15 18.18
N GLU A 76 -0.82 6.36 18.67
CA GLU A 76 -1.75 7.50 18.56
C GLU A 76 -1.90 7.95 17.10
N GLN A 77 -0.80 7.99 16.34
CA GLN A 77 -0.84 8.29 14.91
C GLN A 77 -1.57 7.21 14.12
N TYR A 78 -1.40 5.94 14.45
CA TYR A 78 -2.17 4.86 13.82
C TYR A 78 -3.67 5.00 14.09
N ARG A 79 -4.06 5.33 15.33
CA ARG A 79 -5.47 5.57 15.66
C ARG A 79 -6.02 6.78 14.92
N ALA A 80 -5.29 7.89 14.88
CA ALA A 80 -5.72 9.08 14.15
C ALA A 80 -5.89 8.82 12.64
N ALA A 81 -5.09 7.92 12.07
CA ALA A 81 -5.17 7.57 10.66
C ALA A 81 -6.41 6.75 10.27
N THR A 82 -7.13 6.13 11.23
CA THR A 82 -8.28 5.26 10.91
C THR A 82 -9.43 6.04 10.26
N GLU A 83 -9.68 7.27 10.70
CA GLU A 83 -10.75 8.11 10.17
C GLU A 83 -10.51 8.44 8.69
N ARG A 84 -9.29 8.88 8.36
CA ARG A 84 -8.91 9.13 6.96
C ARG A 84 -9.04 7.87 6.10
N LEU A 85 -8.63 6.71 6.63
CA LEU A 85 -8.77 5.45 5.90
C LEU A 85 -10.24 5.14 5.63
N ALA A 86 -11.12 5.25 6.63
CA ALA A 86 -12.55 5.01 6.47
C ALA A 86 -13.15 5.88 5.35
N SER A 87 -12.86 7.18 5.35
CA SER A 87 -13.31 8.11 4.30
C SER A 87 -12.80 7.72 2.91
N LEU A 88 -11.54 7.31 2.79
CA LEU A 88 -10.98 6.88 1.51
C LEU A 88 -11.66 5.60 0.99
N LEU A 89 -11.98 4.65 1.88
CA LEU A 89 -12.67 3.42 1.52
C LEU A 89 -14.10 3.68 1.06
N GLU A 90 -14.81 4.61 1.71
CA GLU A 90 -16.16 5.00 1.33
C GLU A 90 -16.20 5.67 -0.05
N VAL A 91 -15.27 6.58 -0.31
CA VAL A 91 -15.17 7.33 -1.57
C VAL A 91 -14.76 6.42 -2.72
N HIS A 92 -13.72 5.61 -2.54
CA HIS A 92 -13.11 4.86 -3.64
C HIS A 92 -13.66 3.45 -3.82
N ARG A 93 -14.26 2.87 -2.78
CA ARG A 93 -14.84 1.51 -2.76
C ARG A 93 -13.96 0.49 -3.50
N PRO A 94 -12.69 0.32 -3.07
CA PRO A 94 -11.79 -0.62 -3.72
C PRO A 94 -12.30 -2.06 -3.59
N LEU A 95 -11.90 -2.93 -4.52
CA LEU A 95 -12.27 -4.35 -4.46
C LEU A 95 -11.60 -5.07 -3.29
N GLY A 96 -10.43 -4.59 -2.91
CA GLY A 96 -9.65 -5.13 -1.81
C GLY A 96 -8.52 -4.18 -1.44
N VAL A 97 -8.00 -4.35 -0.23
CA VAL A 97 -6.86 -3.60 0.30
C VAL A 97 -5.71 -4.55 0.59
N TRP A 98 -4.56 -4.27 -0.02
CA TRP A 98 -3.30 -4.93 0.28
C TRP A 98 -2.52 -4.11 1.30
N ILE A 99 -2.52 -4.58 2.55
CA ILE A 99 -1.95 -3.86 3.69
C ILE A 99 -0.51 -4.30 3.89
N LEU A 100 0.42 -3.33 3.84
CA LEU A 100 1.85 -3.59 3.96
C LEU A 100 2.32 -3.31 5.39
N GLY A 101 2.71 -4.37 6.11
CA GLY A 101 3.24 -4.29 7.46
C GLY A 101 2.26 -4.77 8.54
N LYS A 102 2.72 -5.67 9.40
CA LYS A 102 1.92 -6.30 10.46
C LYS A 102 1.57 -5.37 11.62
N GLU A 103 2.35 -4.31 11.82
CA GLU A 103 2.14 -3.39 12.94
C GLU A 103 0.94 -2.49 12.67
N GLN A 104 0.97 -1.76 11.54
CA GLN A 104 -0.13 -0.90 11.12
C GLN A 104 -1.43 -1.66 10.84
N SER A 105 -1.35 -2.93 10.40
CA SER A 105 -2.53 -3.76 10.12
C SER A 105 -3.41 -3.98 11.35
N ARG A 106 -2.86 -3.92 12.57
CA ARG A 106 -3.64 -4.00 13.81
C ARG A 106 -4.69 -2.90 13.94
N TYR A 107 -4.48 -1.78 13.24
CA TYR A 107 -5.35 -0.61 13.25
C TYR A 107 -6.12 -0.47 11.93
N SER A 108 -5.47 -0.72 10.79
CA SER A 108 -6.08 -0.53 9.47
C SER A 108 -6.96 -1.69 9.02
N GLU A 109 -6.60 -2.95 9.32
CA GLU A 109 -7.37 -4.12 8.87
C GLU A 109 -8.81 -4.14 9.43
N PRO A 110 -9.07 -3.83 10.72
CA PRO A 110 -10.44 -3.75 11.24
C PRO A 110 -11.31 -2.71 10.52
N VAL A 111 -10.72 -1.58 10.14
CA VAL A 111 -11.43 -0.52 9.38
C VAL A 111 -11.80 -1.01 7.98
N VAL A 112 -10.86 -1.66 7.28
CA VAL A 112 -11.12 -2.26 5.96
C VAL A 112 -12.22 -3.32 6.02
N ARG A 113 -12.15 -4.22 7.01
CA ARG A 113 -13.14 -5.30 7.17
C ARG A 113 -14.52 -4.76 7.56
N SER A 114 -14.59 -3.73 8.40
CA SER A 114 -15.86 -3.10 8.78
C SER A 114 -16.54 -2.42 7.60
N ALA A 115 -15.77 -1.95 6.62
CA ALA A 115 -16.28 -1.43 5.35
C ALA A 115 -16.75 -2.53 4.36
N GLY A 116 -16.66 -3.81 4.74
CA GLY A 116 -17.06 -4.94 3.88
C GLY A 116 -16.10 -5.21 2.72
N ILE A 117 -14.85 -4.71 2.80
CA ILE A 117 -13.85 -4.81 1.74
C ILE A 117 -12.88 -5.97 2.03
N ALA A 118 -12.48 -6.70 0.99
CA ALA A 118 -11.48 -7.75 1.10
C ALA A 118 -10.14 -7.18 1.62
N ALA A 119 -9.55 -7.84 2.62
CA ALA A 119 -8.28 -7.42 3.21
C ALA A 119 -7.27 -8.55 3.19
N GLU A 120 -6.02 -8.18 2.91
CA GLU A 120 -4.87 -9.05 2.98
C GLU A 120 -3.67 -8.31 3.55
N VAL A 121 -3.01 -8.91 4.54
CA VAL A 121 -1.86 -8.33 5.22
C VAL A 121 -0.59 -9.02 4.76
N ALA A 122 0.29 -8.27 4.12
CA ALA A 122 1.63 -8.71 3.74
C ALA A 122 2.68 -8.20 4.73
N PRO A 123 3.81 -8.91 4.89
CA PRO A 123 4.98 -8.31 5.50
C PRO A 123 5.46 -7.11 4.67
N HIS A 124 6.08 -6.12 5.31
CA HIS A 124 6.59 -4.95 4.59
C HIS A 124 7.66 -5.39 3.57
N PRO A 125 7.59 -4.97 2.29
CA PRO A 125 8.45 -5.51 1.24
C PRO A 125 9.96 -5.34 1.48
N THR A 126 10.36 -4.35 2.27
CA THR A 126 11.75 -4.05 2.62
C THR A 126 12.18 -4.59 3.98
N SER A 127 11.32 -5.32 4.69
CA SER A 127 11.72 -6.00 5.93
C SER A 127 12.73 -7.13 5.64
N TYR A 128 13.62 -7.35 6.60
CA TYR A 128 14.65 -8.38 6.50
C TYR A 128 14.04 -9.78 6.25
N GLY A 129 14.61 -10.52 5.30
CA GLY A 129 14.22 -11.90 5.00
C GLY A 129 12.92 -12.07 4.18
N VAL A 130 12.20 -11.00 3.85
CA VAL A 130 10.98 -11.10 3.03
C VAL A 130 11.35 -11.48 1.60
N LYS A 131 10.80 -12.59 1.11
CA LYS A 131 10.96 -13.06 -0.28
C LYS A 131 9.81 -12.54 -1.16
N ASN A 132 10.06 -12.33 -2.46
CA ASN A 132 9.00 -11.93 -3.40
C ASN A 132 7.90 -13.00 -3.55
N THR A 133 8.21 -14.28 -3.29
CA THR A 133 7.20 -15.36 -3.30
C THR A 133 6.12 -15.13 -2.23
N VAL A 134 6.51 -14.68 -1.04
CA VAL A 134 5.56 -14.34 0.04
C VAL A 134 4.64 -13.19 -0.37
N LEU A 135 5.20 -12.17 -1.03
CA LEU A 135 4.40 -11.05 -1.55
C LEU A 135 3.46 -11.51 -2.67
N ARG A 136 3.91 -12.41 -3.55
CA ARG A 136 3.09 -12.99 -4.62
C ARG A 136 1.92 -13.78 -4.07
N GLU A 137 2.17 -14.67 -3.12
CA GLU A 137 1.14 -15.48 -2.44
C GLU A 137 0.10 -14.59 -1.76
N SER A 138 0.56 -13.53 -1.09
CA SER A 138 -0.33 -12.54 -0.48
C SER A 138 -1.17 -11.80 -1.55
N TRP A 139 -0.56 -11.35 -2.65
CA TRP A 139 -1.30 -10.74 -3.76
C TRP A 139 -2.38 -11.67 -4.34
N ALA A 140 -2.03 -12.94 -4.58
CA ALA A 140 -2.96 -13.95 -5.06
C ALA A 140 -4.14 -14.18 -4.09
N ALA A 141 -3.84 -14.27 -2.78
CA ALA A 141 -4.85 -14.41 -1.74
C ALA A 141 -5.81 -13.22 -1.69
N LEU A 142 -5.31 -11.99 -1.87
CA LEU A 142 -6.17 -10.81 -1.96
C LEU A 142 -7.11 -10.87 -3.15
N LEU A 143 -6.59 -11.22 -4.34
CA LEU A 143 -7.42 -11.32 -5.54
C LEU A 143 -8.51 -12.37 -5.37
N ALA A 144 -8.18 -13.53 -4.81
CA ALA A 144 -9.14 -14.59 -4.52
C ALA A 144 -10.25 -14.11 -3.57
N LYS A 145 -9.90 -13.42 -2.48
CA LYS A 145 -10.87 -12.81 -1.54
C LYS A 145 -11.74 -11.75 -2.18
N ALA A 146 -11.18 -10.99 -3.13
CA ALA A 146 -11.88 -9.96 -3.89
C ALA A 146 -12.71 -10.51 -5.06
N GLY A 147 -12.79 -11.84 -5.23
CA GLY A 147 -13.54 -12.48 -6.32
C GLY A 147 -12.91 -12.32 -7.70
N ARG A 148 -11.58 -12.13 -7.77
CA ARG A 148 -10.80 -12.05 -9.03
C ARG A 148 -9.83 -13.22 -9.16
N SER A 149 -9.59 -13.64 -10.40
CA SER A 149 -8.49 -14.54 -10.75
C SER A 149 -7.26 -13.75 -11.20
N GLU A 150 -6.06 -14.33 -11.05
CA GLU A 150 -4.76 -13.68 -11.37
C GLU A 150 -4.63 -13.22 -12.85
N HIS A 151 -5.52 -13.66 -13.74
CA HIS A 151 -5.46 -13.45 -15.19
C HIS A 151 -6.44 -12.38 -15.69
N GLY A 152 -7.16 -11.69 -14.79
CA GLY A 152 -8.25 -10.75 -15.14
C GLY A 152 -7.95 -9.27 -14.88
N VAL A 153 -6.77 -8.78 -15.30
CA VAL A 153 -6.45 -7.34 -15.33
C VAL A 153 -6.17 -6.90 -16.76
#